data_AF-A0A0F8XKZ7-F1
#
_entry.id   AF-A0A0F8XKZ7-F1
#
_cell.length_a   1.000
_cell.length_b   1.000
_cell.length_c   1.000
_cell.angle_alpha   90.00
_cell.angle_beta   90.00
_cell.angle_gamma   90.00
#
_symmetry.space_group_name_H-M   'P 1'
#
loop_
_entity.id
_entity.type
_entity.pdbx_description
1 polymer ?
#
loop_
_entity_poly.entity_id
_entity_poly.type
_entity_poly.pdbx_seq_one_letter_code
_entity_poly.pdbx_strand_id
1 'polypeptide(L)'
;MKRLFVGVLLCVAIIACGQNVVYKDQATVQWNHPNAGDSHFEYEVYIYDYAVGVVDDQDVAALTLVSTVLLEELLIVFPFSTEWAVGVRTKFTD
;
A
#
# COMPACT_ATOMS: atom_id res chain seq x y z
N MET A 1 -36.68 20.77 -29.05
CA MET A 1 -36.11 19.41 -29.02
C MET A 1 -34.57 19.34 -28.93
N LYS A 2 -33.80 20.39 -29.24
CA LYS A 2 -32.31 20.36 -29.19
C LYS A 2 -31.69 20.43 -27.78
N ARG A 3 -32.46 20.76 -26.74
CA ARG A 3 -31.96 20.98 -25.36
C ARG A 3 -31.85 19.71 -24.52
N LEU A 4 -32.47 18.60 -24.94
CA LEU A 4 -32.43 17.32 -24.22
C LEU A 4 -31.14 16.53 -24.51
N PHE A 5 -30.57 16.66 -25.71
CA PHE A 5 -29.35 15.93 -26.08
C PHE A 5 -28.09 16.42 -25.35
N VAL A 6 -28.03 17.72 -25.00
CA VAL A 6 -26.87 18.30 -24.29
C VAL A 6 -26.80 17.79 -22.84
N GLY A 7 -27.96 17.63 -22.18
CA GLY A 7 -28.00 17.11 -20.81
C GLY A 7 -27.54 15.65 -20.71
N VAL A 8 -27.89 14.82 -21.69
CA VAL A 8 -27.48 13.40 -21.72
C VAL A 8 -25.98 13.26 -22.01
N LEU A 9 -25.43 14.06 -22.94
CA LEU A 9 -23.99 14.03 -23.23
C LEU A 9 -23.14 14.46 -22.01
N LEU A 10 -23.64 15.42 -21.23
CA LEU A 10 -22.96 15.89 -20.01
C LEU A 10 -22.95 14.81 -18.92
N CYS A 11 -24.05 14.07 -18.76
CA CYS A 11 -24.11 12.98 -17.77
C CYS A 11 -23.19 11.81 -18.13
N VAL A 12 -23.02 11.48 -19.43
CA VAL A 12 -22.08 10.43 -19.86
C VAL A 12 -20.63 10.85 -19.61
N ALA A 13 -20.30 12.14 -19.73
CA ALA A 13 -18.96 12.65 -19.44
C ALA A 13 -18.58 12.59 -17.95
N ILE A 14 -19.56 12.68 -17.03
CA ILE A 14 -19.29 12.65 -15.59
C ILE A 14 -19.04 11.20 -15.11
N ILE A 15 -19.70 10.21 -15.70
CA ILE A 15 -19.52 8.78 -15.32
C ILE A 15 -18.17 8.22 -15.82
N ALA A 16 -17.55 8.86 -16.82
CA ALA A 16 -16.23 8.49 -17.32
C ALA A 16 -15.06 8.90 -16.40
N CYS A 17 -15.31 9.67 -15.34
CA CYS A 17 -14.29 10.16 -14.40
C CYS A 17 -14.15 9.25 -13.17
N GLY A 18 -14.10 7.94 -13.39
CA GLY A 18 -13.84 6.94 -12.36
C GLY A 18 -12.79 5.98 -12.88
N GLN A 19 -11.55 6.44 -13.05
CA GLN A 19 -10.46 5.55 -13.41
C GLN A 19 -10.15 4.66 -12.20
N ASN A 20 -10.81 3.49 -12.16
CA ASN A 20 -10.38 2.40 -11.30
C ASN A 20 -9.05 1.87 -11.85
N VAL A 21 -7.94 2.41 -11.34
CA VAL A 21 -6.60 1.89 -11.63
C VAL A 21 -6.45 0.60 -10.83
N VAL A 22 -6.60 -0.54 -11.51
CA VAL A 22 -6.39 -1.86 -10.92
C VAL A 22 -4.93 -2.23 -11.13
N TYR A 23 -4.14 -2.22 -10.06
CA TYR A 23 -2.77 -2.73 -10.11
C TYR A 23 -2.83 -4.26 -10.07
N LYS A 24 -2.10 -4.91 -10.99
CA LYS A 24 -2.04 -6.39 -11.04
C LYS A 24 -1.14 -6.96 -9.95
N ASP A 25 -0.16 -6.19 -9.50
CA ASP A 25 0.84 -6.58 -8.52
C ASP A 25 0.61 -5.79 -7.23
N GLN A 26 -0.50 -6.06 -6.53
CA GLN A 26 -0.81 -5.43 -5.25
C GLN A 26 -1.22 -6.46 -4.20
N ALA A 27 -0.86 -6.23 -2.95
CA ALA A 27 -1.29 -7.04 -1.81
C ALA A 27 -1.59 -6.16 -0.60
N THR A 28 -2.63 -6.53 0.15
CA THR A 28 -2.87 -5.97 1.48
C THR A 28 -2.07 -6.78 2.48
N VAL A 29 -1.16 -6.13 3.19
CA VAL A 29 -0.38 -6.73 4.27
C VAL A 29 -1.00 -6.31 5.59
N GLN A 30 -1.21 -7.28 6.48
CA GLN A 30 -1.75 -7.07 7.82
C GLN A 30 -0.81 -7.67 8.85
N TRP A 31 -0.72 -7.03 10.01
CA TRP A 31 0.11 -7.51 11.13
C TRP A 31 -0.63 -7.34 12.45
N ASN A 32 -0.09 -7.94 13.50
CA ASN A 32 -0.69 -7.83 14.83
C ASN A 32 -0.04 -6.68 15.60
N HIS A 33 -0.88 -5.89 16.25
CA HIS A 33 -0.46 -4.89 17.20
C HIS A 33 0.28 -5.57 18.39
N PRO A 34 1.46 -5.10 18.80
CA PRO A 34 2.15 -5.66 19.95
C PRO A 34 1.41 -5.32 21.24
N ASN A 35 1.32 -6.26 22.17
CA ASN A 35 0.60 -6.06 23.43
C ASN A 35 1.43 -5.18 24.39
N ALA A 36 1.38 -3.86 24.23
CA ALA A 36 2.13 -2.91 25.06
C ALA A 36 1.28 -1.75 25.65
N GLY A 37 0.00 -2.00 25.93
CA GLY A 37 -0.88 -1.04 26.63
C GLY A 37 -1.16 0.23 25.82
N ASP A 38 -1.20 1.40 26.50
CA ASP A 38 -1.55 2.71 25.92
C ASP A 38 -0.40 3.35 25.10
N SER A 39 0.56 2.56 24.62
CA SER A 39 1.68 3.09 23.84
C SER A 39 1.20 3.56 22.47
N HIS A 40 1.75 4.68 21.98
CA HIS A 40 1.56 5.10 20.60
C HIS A 40 2.55 4.34 19.70
N PHE A 41 2.03 3.76 18.62
CA PHE A 41 2.81 2.95 17.70
C PHE A 41 2.79 3.57 16.30
N GLU A 42 3.97 3.58 15.70
CA GLU A 42 4.16 3.90 14.30
C GLU A 42 4.81 2.69 13.62
N TYR A 43 4.30 2.30 12.46
CA TYR A 43 4.77 1.14 11.71
C TYR A 43 5.49 1.60 10.46
N GLU A 44 6.75 1.18 10.30
CA GLU A 44 7.48 1.31 9.04
C GLU A 44 7.34 0.02 8.26
N VAL A 45 6.80 0.12 7.04
CA VAL A 45 6.57 -1.02 6.15
C VAL A 45 7.61 -1.01 5.04
N TYR A 46 8.28 -2.14 4.85
CA TYR A 46 9.35 -2.30 3.89
C TYR A 46 9.09 -3.43 2.92
N ILE A 47 9.61 -3.30 1.70
CA ILE A 47 9.65 -4.37 0.70
C ILE A 47 11.08 -4.67 0.28
N TYR A 48 11.34 -5.90 -0.11
CA TYR A 48 12.59 -6.31 -0.76
C TYR A 48 12.37 -7.47 -1.73
N ASP A 49 13.19 -7.51 -2.77
CA ASP A 49 13.14 -8.55 -3.78
C ASP A 49 13.76 -9.84 -3.21
N TYR A 50 12.95 -10.89 -3.10
CA TYR A 50 13.36 -12.17 -2.52
C TYR A 50 14.44 -12.84 -3.37
N ALA A 51 14.43 -12.64 -4.70
CA ALA A 51 15.39 -13.23 -5.62
C ALA A 51 16.80 -12.62 -5.50
N VAL A 52 16.91 -11.38 -5.00
CA VAL A 52 18.19 -10.70 -4.80
C VAL A 52 18.91 -11.19 -3.53
N GLY A 53 18.23 -11.99 -2.70
CA GLY A 53 18.86 -12.72 -1.60
C GLY A 53 19.27 -11.80 -0.46
N VAL A 54 18.28 -11.26 0.25
CA VAL A 54 18.52 -10.73 1.59
C VAL A 54 18.48 -11.93 2.54
N VAL A 55 19.67 -12.39 2.95
CA VAL A 55 19.87 -13.57 3.81
C VAL A 55 19.51 -13.29 5.27
N ASP A 56 19.30 -12.02 5.63
CA ASP A 56 19.01 -11.57 6.99
C ASP A 56 17.74 -10.70 7.00
N ASP A 57 16.67 -11.22 7.59
CA ASP A 57 15.38 -10.55 7.76
C ASP A 57 15.45 -9.29 8.65
N GLN A 58 16.60 -9.04 9.28
CA GLN A 58 16.90 -7.84 10.07
C GLN A 58 17.82 -6.83 9.38
N ASP A 59 18.42 -7.15 8.22
CA ASP A 59 19.31 -6.22 7.51
C ASP A 59 18.53 -5.16 6.73
N VAL A 60 18.22 -4.08 7.44
CA VAL A 60 17.45 -2.91 6.95
C VAL A 60 18.12 -2.23 5.75
N ALA A 61 19.44 -2.37 5.56
CA ALA A 61 20.14 -1.67 4.49
C ALA A 61 19.71 -2.16 3.10
N ALA A 62 19.17 -3.38 3.00
CA ALA A 62 18.63 -3.93 1.77
C ALA A 62 17.12 -3.72 1.59
N LEU A 63 16.45 -3.09 2.57
CA LEU A 63 15.01 -2.91 2.59
C LEU A 63 14.60 -1.56 1.97
N THR A 64 13.61 -1.56 1.08
CA THR A 64 13.01 -0.32 0.55
C THR A 64 11.82 0.08 1.41
N LEU A 65 11.87 1.26 2.04
CA LEU A 65 10.74 1.80 2.80
C LEU A 65 9.59 2.15 1.84
N VAL A 66 8.42 1.56 2.08
CA VAL A 66 7.19 1.84 1.33
C VAL A 66 6.42 2.97 1.99
N SER A 67 6.22 2.89 3.31
CA SER A 67 5.41 3.84 4.04
C SER A 67 5.62 3.76 5.54
N THR A 68 5.12 4.79 6.21
CA THR A 68 5.03 4.89 7.66
C THR A 68 3.56 5.11 8.02
N VAL A 69 2.96 4.19 8.78
CA VAL A 69 1.52 4.15 9.06
C VAL A 69 1.22 3.91 10.53
N LEU A 70 0.02 4.28 10.98
CA LEU A 70 -0.46 4.04 12.36
C LEU A 70 -1.42 2.85 12.44
N LEU A 71 -1.89 2.35 11.30
CA LEU A 71 -2.83 1.24 11.20
C LEU A 71 -2.07 -0.09 11.05
N GLU A 72 -2.72 -1.19 11.41
CA GLU A 72 -2.19 -2.55 11.27
C GLU A 72 -2.39 -3.17 9.88
N GLU A 73 -2.65 -2.34 8.87
CA GLU A 73 -2.80 -2.76 7.48
C GLU A 73 -2.28 -1.73 6.47
N LEU A 74 -1.74 -2.23 5.35
CA LEU A 74 -1.33 -1.40 4.22
C LEU A 74 -1.52 -2.13 2.90
N LEU A 75 -2.14 -1.47 1.92
CA LEU A 75 -2.11 -1.90 0.53
C LEU A 75 -0.78 -1.48 -0.10
N ILE A 76 0.00 -2.47 -0.54
CA ILE A 76 1.27 -2.27 -1.22
C ILE A 76 1.07 -2.53 -2.71
N VAL A 77 1.56 -1.62 -3.55
CA VAL A 77 1.70 -1.81 -4.99
C VAL A 77 3.16 -2.12 -5.28
N PHE A 78 3.45 -3.34 -5.75
CA PHE A 78 4.80 -3.77 -6.05
C PHE A 78 5.28 -3.17 -7.38
N PRO A 79 6.56 -2.78 -7.49
CA PRO A 79 7.05 -2.07 -8.68
C PRO A 79 7.20 -2.97 -9.91
N PHE A 80 7.34 -4.29 -9.74
CA PHE A 80 7.42 -5.27 -10.82
C PHE A 80 6.96 -6.66 -10.36
N SER A 81 6.53 -7.49 -11.32
CA SER A 81 5.98 -8.83 -11.09
C SER A 81 7.09 -9.85 -10.83
N THR A 82 7.64 -9.83 -9.61
CA THR A 82 8.60 -10.81 -9.07
C THR A 82 8.15 -11.27 -7.69
N GLU A 83 8.91 -12.15 -7.06
CA GLU A 83 8.70 -12.55 -5.67
C GLU A 83 9.23 -11.48 -4.70
N TRP A 84 8.35 -11.00 -3.83
CA TRP A 84 8.64 -9.97 -2.84
C TRP A 84 8.42 -10.50 -1.44
N ALA A 85 9.22 -10.01 -0.50
CA ALA A 85 8.96 -10.15 0.91
C ALA A 85 8.68 -8.78 1.54
N VAL A 86 7.87 -8.81 2.59
CA VAL A 86 7.41 -7.61 3.30
C VAL A 86 7.81 -7.72 4.76
N GLY A 87 8.45 -6.68 5.27
CA GLY A 87 8.81 -6.55 6.68
C GLY A 87 8.10 -5.36 7.31
N VAL A 88 7.69 -5.50 8.58
CA VAL A 88 7.08 -4.42 9.36
C VAL A 88 7.91 -4.19 10.60
N ARG A 89 8.34 -2.94 10.80
CA ARG A 89 9.01 -2.50 12.02
C ARG A 89 8.07 -1.63 12.83
N THR A 90 7.89 -2.00 14.09
CA THR A 90 7.19 -1.16 15.06
C THR A 90 8.16 -0.17 15.70
N LYS A 91 7.87 1.11 15.57
CA LYS A 91 8.46 2.18 16.36
C LYS A 91 7.57 2.47 17.56
N PHE A 92 8.20 2.56 18.71
CA PHE A 92 7.58 3.09 19.92
C PHE A 92 7.78 4.60 19.92
N THR A 93 6.67 5.34 20.06
CA THR A 93 6.72 6.78 20.28
C THR A 93 6.25 7.04 21.71
N ASP A 94 7.15 7.57 22.53
CA ASP A 94 6.89 7.97 23.93
C ASP A 94 5.97 9.19 24.03
#